data_AF-A0A7D8YJW4-F1
#
_entry.id   AF-A0A7D8YJW4-F1
#
_cell.length_a   1.000
_cell.length_b   1.000
_cell.length_c   1.000
_cell.angle_alpha   90.00
_cell.angle_beta   90.00
_cell.angle_gamma   90.00
#
_symmetry.space_group_name_H-M   'P 1'
#
loop_
_entity.id
_entity.type
_entity.pdbx_description
1 polymer ?
#
loop_
_entity_poly.entity_id
_entity_poly.type
_entity_poly.pdbx_seq_one_letter_code
_entity_poly.pdbx_strand_id
1 'polypeptide(L)'
;MASLTSDSSSQPEWSSQTENVPTLREPIVPFSPAPSNHMVQPAPKISHGTNIEADQVRSTGEEDLLVNSSLMFFSTRPDASSLHLLANTPKLEPQALEILLRNWKPGGEHMRYLNHFVQNSACCTAIPVVNWTRWWGTDETLFDLVDQIVAEEERTLVTKTLLKADMKFQLDFTRLRASWADAWRLACQQDRWVDAKDHLVGFGVSTRLKDSALSVVAEDFLERRHRALEAWRIGNSTNLPNMPRVFPFEDRDEFLEILRDCREMRLDIAKSWYEYGSMSWLV
;
A
#
# COMPACT_ATOMS: atom_id res chain seq x y z
N MET A 1 53.35 40.44 -3.41
CA MET A 1 53.14 40.36 -4.87
C MET A 1 51.68 39.97 -5.04
N ALA A 2 50.74 40.90 -5.24
CA ALA A 2 50.29 41.43 -6.55
C ALA A 2 49.87 40.28 -7.48
N SER A 3 48.70 40.19 -8.14
CA SER A 3 47.48 40.99 -8.33
C SER A 3 46.53 40.08 -9.17
N LEU A 4 45.23 40.03 -8.87
CA LEU A 4 44.07 40.46 -9.69
C LEU A 4 44.00 40.03 -11.17
N THR A 5 42.88 39.40 -11.56
CA THR A 5 41.86 39.79 -12.60
C THR A 5 40.89 38.60 -12.80
N SER A 6 39.56 38.70 -12.60
CA SER A 6 38.50 39.28 -13.48
C SER A 6 38.41 38.54 -14.83
N ASP A 7 37.27 38.21 -15.45
CA ASP A 7 35.84 38.47 -15.27
C ASP A 7 35.06 37.62 -16.33
N SER A 8 33.72 37.62 -16.24
CA SER A 8 32.77 37.69 -17.38
C SER A 8 31.88 36.49 -17.74
N SER A 9 30.65 36.53 -17.20
CA SER A 9 29.33 36.61 -17.86
C SER A 9 29.07 35.97 -19.24
N SER A 10 27.99 35.17 -19.36
CA SER A 10 26.85 35.48 -20.27
C SER A 10 25.65 34.52 -20.10
N GLN A 11 24.46 35.11 -19.87
CA GLN A 11 23.13 34.52 -20.09
C GLN A 11 22.79 34.53 -21.60
N PRO A 12 21.69 33.87 -21.99
CA PRO A 12 20.71 34.58 -22.80
C PRO A 12 19.29 34.49 -22.23
N GLU A 13 18.69 35.66 -22.02
CA GLU A 13 17.25 35.89 -22.10
C GLU A 13 16.77 35.63 -23.52
N TRP A 14 15.61 35.03 -23.73
CA TRP A 14 14.75 35.29 -24.89
C TRP A 14 13.33 35.51 -24.39
N SER A 15 12.88 36.77 -24.50
CA SER A 15 11.49 37.18 -24.45
C SER A 15 10.98 37.35 -25.87
N SER A 16 9.73 36.96 -26.15
CA SER A 16 8.89 37.62 -27.16
C SER A 16 7.41 37.36 -26.87
N GLN A 17 6.73 38.44 -26.52
CA GLN A 17 5.28 38.62 -26.48
C GLN A 17 4.74 38.83 -27.91
N THR A 18 3.49 38.43 -28.13
CA THR A 18 2.43 39.04 -29.00
C THR A 18 1.28 38.02 -29.03
N GLU A 19 -0.02 38.31 -29.00
CA GLU A 19 -0.85 39.51 -29.00
C GLU A 19 -2.27 39.05 -28.61
N ASN A 20 -3.05 39.95 -28.01
CA ASN A 20 -4.48 39.78 -27.74
C ASN A 20 -5.29 39.84 -29.04
N VAL A 21 -6.49 39.22 -29.07
CA VAL A 21 -7.80 39.85 -29.39
C VAL A 21 -8.91 38.77 -29.45
N PRO A 22 -10.15 39.09 -29.04
CA PRO A 22 -11.16 38.12 -28.60
C PRO A 22 -12.21 37.81 -29.67
N THR A 23 -12.88 36.67 -29.56
CA THR A 23 -14.13 36.43 -30.30
C THR A 23 -15.24 35.99 -29.37
N LEU A 24 -16.17 36.91 -29.15
CA LEU A 24 -17.51 36.70 -28.61
C LEU A 24 -18.36 36.02 -29.69
N ARG A 25 -19.09 34.94 -29.36
CA ARG A 25 -20.47 34.65 -29.83
C ARG A 25 -21.03 33.37 -29.20
N GLU A 26 -21.77 33.58 -28.11
CA GLU A 26 -23.15 33.15 -27.82
C GLU A 26 -23.66 31.69 -28.02
N PRO A 27 -24.71 31.31 -27.25
CA PRO A 27 -24.97 29.95 -26.77
C PRO A 27 -26.01 29.20 -27.62
N ILE A 28 -25.97 27.87 -27.58
CA ILE A 28 -27.04 27.03 -28.15
C ILE A 28 -27.45 25.95 -27.14
N VAL A 29 -28.59 26.17 -26.50
CA VAL A 29 -29.49 25.18 -25.87
C VAL A 29 -30.90 25.81 -25.93
N PRO A 30 -32.06 25.11 -25.94
CA PRO A 30 -32.35 23.68 -26.09
C PRO A 30 -33.31 23.38 -27.26
N PHE A 31 -33.43 22.10 -27.64
CA PHE A 31 -34.69 21.58 -28.20
C PHE A 31 -35.07 20.27 -27.49
N SER A 32 -36.08 20.36 -26.63
CA SER A 32 -36.98 19.25 -26.32
C SER A 32 -38.16 19.29 -27.29
N PRO A 33 -38.74 18.13 -27.60
CA PRO A 33 -40.17 17.97 -27.36
C PRO A 33 -40.49 16.66 -26.63
N ALA A 34 -41.32 16.78 -25.60
CA ALA A 34 -42.16 15.72 -25.06
C ALA A 34 -43.46 15.62 -25.90
N PRO A 35 -44.50 14.87 -25.50
CA PRO A 35 -44.60 13.47 -25.09
C PRO A 35 -45.64 12.73 -25.98
N SER A 36 -45.71 11.40 -25.93
CA SER A 36 -46.93 10.70 -26.38
C SER A 36 -47.28 9.52 -25.48
N ASN A 37 -48.58 9.48 -25.16
CA ASN A 37 -49.28 8.66 -24.18
C ASN A 37 -49.61 7.23 -24.66
N HIS A 38 -50.04 6.42 -23.68
CA HIS A 38 -50.92 5.24 -23.75
C HIS A 38 -50.23 3.92 -24.18
N MET A 39 -50.42 2.76 -23.55
CA MET A 39 -51.53 2.23 -22.75
C MET A 39 -51.01 1.25 -21.66
N VAL A 40 -51.76 1.19 -20.55
CA VAL A 40 -51.72 0.15 -19.50
C VAL A 40 -52.83 -0.87 -19.78
N GLN A 41 -52.57 -2.16 -19.52
CA GLN A 41 -53.43 -3.18 -18.84
C GLN A 41 -53.13 -4.62 -19.34
N PRO A 42 -53.49 -5.71 -18.62
CA PRO A 42 -53.46 -5.95 -17.17
C PRO A 42 -52.81 -7.31 -16.81
N ALA A 43 -52.61 -7.53 -15.51
CA ALA A 43 -52.08 -8.77 -14.91
C ALA A 43 -53.09 -9.95 -14.93
N PRO A 44 -52.61 -11.21 -14.89
CA PRO A 44 -53.38 -12.34 -14.37
C PRO A 44 -52.98 -12.69 -12.92
N LYS A 45 -53.99 -12.76 -12.04
CA LYS A 45 -53.95 -13.38 -10.71
C LYS A 45 -54.15 -14.90 -10.82
N ILE A 46 -53.29 -15.71 -10.20
CA ILE A 46 -53.58 -17.07 -9.69
C ILE A 46 -52.66 -17.27 -8.47
N SER A 47 -53.18 -17.12 -7.25
CA SER A 47 -53.75 -18.13 -6.33
C SER A 47 -52.72 -18.66 -5.32
N HIS A 48 -53.12 -18.58 -4.05
CA HIS A 48 -52.41 -19.05 -2.87
C HIS A 48 -52.13 -20.56 -2.92
N GLY A 49 -50.88 -20.92 -2.64
CA GLY A 49 -50.46 -22.25 -2.24
C GLY A 49 -49.34 -22.09 -1.22
N THR A 50 -49.67 -22.19 0.06
CA THR A 50 -48.73 -22.32 1.17
C THR A 50 -47.87 -23.56 0.97
N ASN A 51 -46.56 -23.39 0.85
CA ASN A 51 -45.57 -24.40 1.22
C ASN A 51 -44.43 -23.71 1.96
N ILE A 52 -44.30 -24.10 3.23
CA ILE A 52 -43.16 -23.81 4.09
C ILE A 52 -42.09 -24.81 3.68
N GLU A 53 -41.05 -24.36 2.98
CA GLU A 53 -39.85 -25.19 2.80
C GLU A 53 -38.61 -24.31 2.55
N ALA A 54 -37.70 -24.40 3.52
CA ALA A 54 -36.27 -24.11 3.49
C ALA A 54 -35.81 -22.80 2.82
N ASP A 55 -35.41 -21.88 3.69
CA ASP A 55 -34.56 -20.71 3.45
C ASP A 55 -33.21 -21.14 2.83
N GLN A 56 -33.19 -21.39 1.52
CA GLN A 56 -32.00 -21.28 0.70
C GLN A 56 -32.02 -19.91 0.05
N VAL A 57 -31.42 -18.94 0.74
CA VAL A 57 -31.13 -17.62 0.19
C VAL A 57 -30.27 -17.81 -1.06
N ARG A 58 -30.90 -17.62 -2.22
CA ARG A 58 -30.28 -17.55 -3.55
C ARG A 58 -29.27 -16.39 -3.55
N SER A 59 -28.00 -16.70 -3.31
CA SER A 59 -26.85 -15.82 -3.57
C SER A 59 -26.52 -15.84 -5.06
N THR A 60 -27.36 -15.22 -5.89
CA THR A 60 -27.07 -15.16 -7.35
C THR A 60 -27.44 -13.83 -7.98
N GLY A 61 -28.15 -12.94 -7.28
CA GLY A 61 -28.55 -11.63 -7.80
C GLY A 61 -27.69 -10.45 -7.34
N GLU A 62 -27.00 -10.57 -6.20
CA GLU A 62 -26.18 -9.47 -5.65
C GLU A 62 -24.75 -9.40 -6.23
N GLU A 63 -24.29 -10.48 -6.87
CA GLU A 63 -23.01 -10.56 -7.57
C GLU A 63 -23.05 -9.83 -8.93
N ASP A 64 -24.23 -9.68 -9.55
CA ASP A 64 -24.37 -9.08 -10.89
C ASP A 64 -24.61 -7.56 -10.86
N LEU A 65 -24.90 -6.98 -9.69
CA LEU A 65 -24.80 -5.53 -9.46
C LEU A 65 -23.37 -5.17 -9.04
N LEU A 66 -22.39 -5.63 -9.83
CA LEU A 66 -21.00 -5.20 -9.73
C LEU A 66 -20.94 -3.74 -10.19
N VAL A 67 -21.08 -2.87 -9.20
CA VAL A 67 -20.87 -1.45 -9.28
C VAL A 67 -19.61 -1.17 -10.11
N ASN A 68 -19.76 -0.42 -11.21
CA ASN A 68 -18.69 -0.11 -12.18
C ASN A 68 -17.52 0.75 -11.61
N SER A 69 -17.45 0.96 -10.30
CA SER A 69 -16.43 1.80 -9.67
C SER A 69 -16.18 1.40 -8.22
N SER A 70 -14.90 1.33 -7.86
CA SER A 70 -14.40 1.14 -6.49
C SER A 70 -14.94 2.17 -5.49
N LEU A 71 -15.37 3.34 -5.97
CA LEU A 71 -15.94 4.43 -5.16
C LEU A 71 -17.39 4.17 -4.71
N MET A 72 -18.14 3.35 -5.44
CA MET A 72 -19.56 3.18 -5.20
C MET A 72 -19.88 1.83 -4.54
N PHE A 73 -18.86 1.01 -4.27
CA PHE A 73 -19.03 -0.37 -3.79
C PHE A 73 -19.73 -0.47 -2.41
N PHE A 74 -19.53 0.51 -1.54
CA PHE A 74 -20.17 0.57 -0.21
C PHE A 74 -21.46 1.40 -0.21
N SER A 75 -21.82 2.04 -1.32
CA SER A 75 -22.90 3.06 -1.33
C SER A 75 -24.31 2.50 -1.11
N THR A 76 -24.52 1.20 -1.37
CA THR A 76 -25.86 0.57 -1.33
C THR A 76 -26.05 -0.39 -0.15
N ARG A 77 -25.02 -0.62 0.67
CA ARG A 77 -25.02 -1.69 1.69
C ARG A 77 -24.30 -1.25 2.97
N PRO A 78 -24.60 -1.86 4.12
CA PRO A 78 -23.79 -1.67 5.33
C PRO A 78 -22.35 -2.15 5.12
N ASP A 79 -21.38 -1.48 5.76
CA ASP A 79 -19.95 -1.77 5.62
C ASP A 79 -19.60 -3.24 5.83
N ALA A 80 -20.09 -3.85 6.91
CA ALA A 80 -19.80 -5.24 7.23
C ALA A 80 -20.24 -6.20 6.11
N SER A 81 -21.41 -5.92 5.50
CA SER A 81 -21.91 -6.68 4.34
C SER A 81 -21.07 -6.44 3.09
N SER A 82 -20.65 -5.19 2.83
CA SER A 82 -19.77 -4.87 1.71
C SER A 82 -18.39 -5.51 1.86
N LEU A 83 -17.78 -5.45 3.04
CA LEU A 83 -16.49 -6.09 3.33
C LEU A 83 -16.58 -7.61 3.16
N HIS A 84 -17.64 -8.22 3.67
CA HIS A 84 -17.86 -9.66 3.51
C HIS A 84 -18.05 -10.04 2.05
N LEU A 85 -18.84 -9.29 1.28
CA LEU A 85 -19.02 -9.51 -0.15
C LEU A 85 -17.69 -9.38 -0.90
N LEU A 86 -16.92 -8.31 -0.63
CA LEU A 86 -15.64 -8.08 -1.26
C LEU A 86 -14.69 -9.26 -1.05
N ALA A 87 -14.67 -9.81 0.17
CA ALA A 87 -13.83 -10.95 0.50
C ALA A 87 -14.27 -12.29 -0.10
N ASN A 88 -15.53 -12.41 -0.51
CA ASN A 88 -16.07 -13.64 -1.10
C ASN A 88 -16.33 -13.52 -2.61
N THR A 89 -15.81 -12.47 -3.27
CA THR A 89 -15.98 -12.26 -4.71
C THR A 89 -14.63 -12.34 -5.42
N PRO A 90 -14.21 -13.51 -5.92
CA PRO A 90 -12.88 -13.69 -6.53
C PRO A 90 -12.58 -12.74 -7.70
N LYS A 91 -13.63 -12.36 -8.46
CA LYS A 91 -13.52 -11.42 -9.59
C LYS A 91 -13.02 -10.03 -9.17
N LEU A 92 -13.20 -9.66 -7.91
CA LEU A 92 -12.82 -8.37 -7.36
C LEU A 92 -11.46 -8.38 -6.65
N GLU A 93 -10.84 -9.55 -6.47
CA GLU A 93 -9.55 -9.67 -5.78
C GLU A 93 -8.53 -8.64 -6.28
N PRO A 94 -8.29 -8.46 -7.60
CA PRO A 94 -7.29 -7.51 -8.09
C PRO A 94 -7.50 -6.05 -7.66
N GLN A 95 -8.72 -5.68 -7.28
CA GLN A 95 -9.12 -4.33 -6.90
C GLN A 95 -9.44 -4.23 -5.40
N ALA A 96 -9.40 -5.33 -4.65
CA ALA A 96 -9.91 -5.40 -3.28
C ALA A 96 -9.21 -4.42 -2.34
N LEU A 97 -7.88 -4.26 -2.45
CA LEU A 97 -7.12 -3.31 -1.63
C LEU A 97 -7.50 -1.85 -1.94
N GLU A 98 -7.67 -1.51 -3.22
CA GLU A 98 -8.14 -0.18 -3.59
C GLU A 98 -9.55 0.09 -3.05
N ILE A 99 -10.49 -0.83 -3.30
CA ILE A 99 -11.87 -0.71 -2.85
C ILE A 99 -11.91 -0.53 -1.32
N LEU A 100 -11.13 -1.33 -0.59
CA LEU A 100 -11.02 -1.24 0.86
C LEU A 100 -10.50 0.13 1.32
N LEU A 101 -9.40 0.61 0.74
CA LEU A 101 -8.79 1.89 1.14
C LEU A 101 -9.69 3.08 0.82
N ARG A 102 -10.42 3.04 -0.30
CA ARG A 102 -11.35 4.10 -0.68
C ARG A 102 -12.54 4.26 0.25
N ASN A 103 -12.95 3.16 0.87
CA ASN A 103 -14.10 3.12 1.76
C ASN A 103 -13.68 2.97 3.22
N TRP A 104 -12.41 3.28 3.53
CA TRP A 104 -11.84 3.04 4.85
C TRP A 104 -12.63 3.74 5.96
N LYS A 105 -12.96 2.98 7.00
CA LYS A 105 -13.43 3.53 8.27
C LYS A 105 -12.56 3.07 9.43
N PRO A 106 -12.23 3.97 10.37
CA PRO A 106 -11.52 3.61 11.59
C PRO A 106 -12.36 2.63 12.43
N GLY A 107 -11.70 1.87 13.29
CA GLY A 107 -12.38 0.91 14.18
C GLY A 107 -12.02 -0.56 13.95
N GLY A 108 -10.92 -0.82 13.25
CA GLY A 108 -10.27 -2.14 13.19
C GLY A 108 -10.89 -3.16 12.23
N GLU A 109 -12.16 -3.03 11.83
CA GLU A 109 -12.78 -3.98 10.88
C GLU A 109 -12.09 -3.92 9.51
N HIS A 110 -11.87 -2.71 8.98
CA HIS A 110 -11.15 -2.52 7.72
C HIS A 110 -9.71 -3.02 7.81
N MET A 111 -9.03 -2.81 8.94
CA MET A 111 -7.69 -3.36 9.20
C MET A 111 -7.69 -4.90 9.21
N ARG A 112 -8.73 -5.54 9.75
CA ARG A 112 -8.86 -7.00 9.70
C ARG A 112 -8.97 -7.51 8.26
N TYR A 113 -9.78 -6.85 7.42
CA TYR A 113 -9.91 -7.21 6.02
C TYR A 113 -8.65 -6.90 5.20
N LEU A 114 -7.95 -5.80 5.50
CA LEU A 114 -6.63 -5.50 4.93
C LEU A 114 -5.68 -6.67 5.17
N ASN A 115 -5.54 -7.08 6.44
CA ASN A 115 -4.69 -8.20 6.83
C ASN A 115 -5.07 -9.52 6.17
N HIS A 116 -6.37 -9.74 5.88
CA HIS A 116 -6.84 -10.89 5.13
C HIS A 116 -6.44 -10.81 3.65
N PHE A 117 -6.69 -9.69 2.98
CA PHE A 117 -6.41 -9.52 1.55
C PHE A 117 -4.91 -9.59 1.23
N VAL A 118 -4.05 -9.00 2.06
CA VAL A 118 -2.60 -9.05 1.85
C VAL A 118 -1.99 -10.45 2.01
N GLN A 119 -2.78 -11.47 2.38
CA GLN A 119 -2.33 -12.86 2.33
C GLN A 119 -2.47 -13.50 0.95
N ASN A 120 -3.23 -12.89 0.03
CA ASN A 120 -3.46 -13.37 -1.33
C ASN A 120 -2.72 -12.47 -2.34
N SER A 121 -1.88 -13.06 -3.18
CA SER A 121 -1.12 -12.34 -4.21
C SER A 121 -2.03 -11.66 -5.23
N ALA A 122 -3.18 -12.26 -5.57
CA ALA A 122 -4.16 -11.68 -6.48
C ALA A 122 -4.65 -10.32 -5.97
N CYS A 123 -4.88 -10.20 -4.66
CA CYS A 123 -5.30 -8.95 -4.03
C CYS A 123 -4.23 -7.87 -3.99
N CYS A 124 -2.95 -8.26 -4.07
CA CYS A 124 -1.83 -7.34 -3.97
C CYS A 124 -1.45 -6.68 -5.32
N THR A 125 -2.10 -7.10 -6.41
CA THR A 125 -1.78 -6.60 -7.77
C THR A 125 -2.02 -5.10 -7.96
N ALA A 126 -2.85 -4.47 -7.12
CA ALA A 126 -3.07 -3.02 -7.14
C ALA A 126 -1.96 -2.19 -6.46
N ILE A 127 -1.10 -2.79 -5.62
CA ILE A 127 -0.02 -2.08 -4.92
C ILE A 127 0.98 -1.41 -5.89
N PRO A 128 1.50 -2.09 -6.92
CA PRO A 128 2.48 -1.51 -7.85
C PRO A 128 1.84 -0.73 -9.01
N VAL A 129 0.56 -0.36 -8.93
CA VAL A 129 -0.18 0.24 -10.04
C VAL A 129 -0.59 1.67 -9.69
N VAL A 130 -0.52 2.55 -10.69
CA VAL A 130 -1.09 3.90 -10.59
C VAL A 130 -2.60 3.80 -10.46
N ASN A 131 -3.13 4.44 -9.43
CA ASN A 131 -4.54 4.50 -9.15
C ASN A 131 -5.14 5.82 -9.66
N TRP A 132 -5.85 5.75 -10.78
CA TRP A 132 -6.44 6.93 -11.42
C TRP A 132 -7.71 7.34 -10.69
N THR A 133 -7.57 8.22 -9.70
CA THR A 133 -8.70 8.78 -8.93
C THR A 133 -9.29 10.03 -9.54
N ARG A 134 -8.48 10.81 -10.24
CA ARG A 134 -8.81 12.16 -10.66
C ARG A 134 -8.41 12.35 -12.10
N TRP A 135 -9.33 12.96 -12.87
CA TRP A 135 -9.11 13.31 -14.28
C TRP A 135 -8.08 14.44 -14.44
N TRP A 136 -7.54 14.99 -13.35
CA TRP A 136 -6.70 16.19 -13.30
C TRP A 136 -5.21 15.93 -12.98
N GLY A 137 -4.72 14.69 -13.09
CA GLY A 137 -3.30 14.46 -13.38
C GLY A 137 -2.32 14.35 -12.21
N THR A 138 -2.67 13.64 -11.14
CA THR A 138 -1.64 13.05 -10.25
C THR A 138 -1.80 11.55 -10.24
N ASP A 139 -0.74 10.84 -10.63
CA ASP A 139 -0.63 9.39 -10.55
C ASP A 139 -0.65 8.99 -9.05
N GLU A 140 -1.84 8.74 -8.49
CA GLU A 140 -1.98 8.40 -7.07
C GLU A 140 -1.67 6.91 -6.87
N THR A 141 -0.67 6.58 -6.07
CA THR A 141 -0.39 5.21 -5.64
C THR A 141 -1.36 4.79 -4.53
N LEU A 142 -1.42 3.50 -4.18
CA LEU A 142 -2.16 3.09 -2.98
C LEU A 142 -1.64 3.78 -1.71
N PHE A 143 -0.35 4.15 -1.67
CA PHE A 143 0.23 4.87 -0.54
C PHE A 143 -0.31 6.31 -0.45
N ASP A 144 -0.60 6.95 -1.58
CA ASP A 144 -1.25 8.25 -1.60
C ASP A 144 -2.70 8.16 -1.08
N LEU A 145 -3.41 7.08 -1.40
CA LEU A 145 -4.74 6.81 -0.83
C LEU A 145 -4.69 6.62 0.69
N VAL A 146 -3.65 5.96 1.22
CA VAL A 146 -3.46 5.83 2.67
C VAL A 146 -3.30 7.20 3.31
N ASP A 147 -2.47 8.06 2.73
CA ASP A 147 -2.23 9.41 3.27
C ASP A 147 -3.47 10.30 3.20
N GLN A 148 -4.34 10.10 2.19
CA GLN A 148 -5.55 10.90 2.01
C GLN A 148 -6.75 10.41 2.85
N ILE A 149 -6.94 9.10 2.99
CA ILE A 149 -8.21 8.52 3.46
C ILE A 149 -8.09 7.87 4.84
N VAL A 150 -6.98 7.19 5.12
CA VAL A 150 -6.81 6.43 6.37
C VAL A 150 -6.60 7.41 7.54
N ALA A 151 -7.19 7.09 8.70
CA ALA A 151 -7.03 7.86 9.93
C ALA A 151 -5.55 7.92 10.37
N GLU A 152 -5.10 9.06 10.90
CA GLU A 152 -3.69 9.33 11.14
C GLU A 152 -2.99 8.26 12.00
N GLU A 153 -3.72 7.74 12.99
CA GLU A 153 -3.25 6.71 13.93
C GLU A 153 -3.03 5.35 13.24
N GLU A 154 -3.72 5.08 12.13
CA GLU A 154 -3.67 3.80 11.42
C GLU A 154 -2.75 3.84 10.20
N ARG A 155 -2.38 5.03 9.69
CA ARG A 155 -1.61 5.19 8.44
C ARG A 155 -0.31 4.41 8.44
N THR A 156 0.51 4.53 9.48
CA THR A 156 1.79 3.83 9.57
C THR A 156 1.60 2.31 9.52
N LEU A 157 0.59 1.79 10.24
CA LEU A 157 0.30 0.37 10.26
C LEU A 157 -0.16 -0.12 8.87
N VAL A 158 -1.06 0.60 8.22
CA VAL A 158 -1.54 0.27 6.86
C VAL A 158 -0.39 0.30 5.86
N THR A 159 0.42 1.35 5.85
CA THR A 159 1.59 1.48 4.95
C THR A 159 2.59 0.34 5.16
N LYS A 160 2.97 0.04 6.41
CA LYS A 160 3.85 -1.11 6.72
C LYS A 160 3.25 -2.42 6.22
N THR A 161 1.94 -2.59 6.33
CA THR A 161 1.23 -3.82 5.90
C THR A 161 1.31 -4.00 4.37
N LEU A 162 1.11 -2.94 3.60
CA LEU A 162 1.23 -2.96 2.14
C LEU A 162 2.67 -3.23 1.70
N LEU A 163 3.66 -2.59 2.34
CA LEU A 163 5.09 -2.81 2.04
C LEU A 163 5.53 -4.25 2.37
N LYS A 164 5.05 -4.82 3.48
CA LYS A 164 5.30 -6.23 3.82
C LYS A 164 4.67 -7.18 2.82
N ALA A 165 3.45 -6.89 2.36
CA ALA A 165 2.80 -7.68 1.32
C ALA A 165 3.63 -7.67 0.02
N ASP A 166 4.19 -6.51 -0.31
CA ASP A 166 5.08 -6.40 -1.44
C ASP A 166 6.39 -7.20 -1.27
N MET A 167 7.06 -7.11 -0.12
CA MET A 167 8.26 -7.93 0.14
C MET A 167 7.98 -9.42 0.01
N LYS A 168 6.79 -9.86 0.47
CA LYS A 168 6.35 -11.26 0.39
C LYS A 168 6.13 -11.73 -1.04
N PHE A 169 5.53 -10.91 -1.90
CA PHE A 169 5.12 -11.33 -3.25
C PHE A 169 6.03 -10.82 -4.36
N GLN A 170 6.99 -9.95 -4.05
CA GLN A 170 7.94 -9.37 -5.01
C GLN A 170 7.23 -8.77 -6.22
N LEU A 171 6.32 -7.83 -5.98
CA LEU A 171 5.43 -7.31 -7.03
C LEU A 171 6.21 -6.53 -8.10
N ASP A 172 5.67 -6.48 -9.31
CA ASP A 172 6.33 -5.78 -10.41
C ASP A 172 5.95 -4.28 -10.44
N PHE A 173 6.87 -3.42 -10.00
CA PHE A 173 6.70 -1.96 -9.96
C PHE A 173 7.05 -1.25 -11.28
N THR A 174 7.43 -1.97 -12.34
CA THR A 174 7.76 -1.35 -13.64
C THR A 174 6.64 -0.47 -14.19
N ARG A 175 5.39 -0.76 -13.82
CA ARG A 175 4.20 0.00 -14.21
C ARG A 175 3.97 1.27 -13.38
N LEU A 176 4.48 1.32 -12.15
CA LEU A 176 4.28 2.47 -11.25
C LEU A 176 5.09 3.69 -11.72
N ARG A 177 6.27 3.47 -12.33
CA ARG A 177 7.23 4.51 -12.75
C ARG A 177 7.57 5.56 -11.69
N ALA A 178 7.27 5.27 -10.42
CA ALA A 178 7.58 6.17 -9.32
C ALA A 178 9.08 6.09 -9.01
N SER A 179 9.73 7.24 -8.87
CA SER A 179 11.18 7.35 -8.64
C SER A 179 11.66 6.60 -7.38
N TRP A 180 10.80 6.47 -6.38
CA TRP A 180 11.10 5.77 -5.14
C TRP A 180 10.99 4.25 -5.24
N ALA A 181 10.27 3.74 -6.24
CA ALA A 181 10.02 2.31 -6.38
C ALA A 181 11.32 1.53 -6.66
N ASP A 182 12.24 2.11 -7.43
CA ASP A 182 13.54 1.49 -7.71
C ASP A 182 14.40 1.44 -6.45
N ALA A 183 14.45 2.53 -5.66
CA ALA A 183 15.15 2.56 -4.39
C ALA A 183 14.59 1.52 -3.40
N TRP A 184 13.26 1.36 -3.37
CA TRP A 184 12.58 0.34 -2.55
C TRP A 184 13.03 -1.06 -2.95
N ARG A 185 13.01 -1.36 -4.25
CA ARG A 185 13.41 -2.66 -4.81
C ARG A 185 14.86 -3.00 -4.51
N LEU A 186 15.75 -2.03 -4.74
CA LEU A 186 17.17 -2.20 -4.48
C LEU A 186 17.42 -2.46 -2.99
N ALA A 187 16.73 -1.74 -2.09
CA ALA A 187 16.83 -1.97 -0.65
C ALA A 187 16.37 -3.38 -0.24
N CYS A 188 15.24 -3.87 -0.77
CA CYS A 188 14.73 -5.20 -0.46
C CYS A 188 15.66 -6.35 -0.93
N GLN A 189 16.51 -6.08 -1.93
CA GLN A 189 17.43 -7.06 -2.51
C GLN A 189 18.81 -7.11 -1.82
N GLN A 190 19.08 -6.20 -0.89
CA GLN A 190 20.37 -6.19 -0.20
C GLN A 190 20.47 -7.31 0.84
N ASP A 191 21.67 -7.83 1.02
CA ASP A 191 22.02 -8.81 2.04
C ASP A 191 22.56 -8.17 3.33
N ARG A 192 22.89 -6.88 3.28
CA ARG A 192 23.46 -6.10 4.39
C ARG A 192 22.60 -4.89 4.70
N TRP A 193 22.42 -4.63 5.99
CA TRP A 193 21.58 -3.54 6.48
C TRP A 193 22.09 -2.19 6.01
N VAL A 194 23.40 -1.96 6.08
CA VAL A 194 24.02 -0.68 5.67
C VAL A 194 23.68 -0.33 4.22
N ASP A 195 23.79 -1.30 3.33
CA ASP A 195 23.53 -1.12 1.90
C ASP A 195 22.02 -0.89 1.66
N ALA A 196 21.15 -1.63 2.37
CA ALA A 196 19.70 -1.45 2.29
C ALA A 196 19.27 -0.05 2.78
N LYS A 197 19.82 0.38 3.91
CA LYS A 197 19.56 1.67 4.53
C LYS A 197 19.97 2.80 3.60
N ASP A 198 21.13 2.72 2.94
CA ASP A 198 21.61 3.77 2.04
C ASP A 198 20.65 4.02 0.87
N HIS A 199 20.08 2.96 0.28
CA HIS A 199 19.03 3.09 -0.74
C HIS A 199 17.77 3.78 -0.20
N LEU A 200 17.36 3.47 1.04
CA LEU A 200 16.17 4.04 1.67
C LEU A 200 16.38 5.46 2.23
N VAL A 201 17.61 5.85 2.59
CA VAL A 201 17.89 7.24 2.99
C VAL A 201 17.78 8.17 1.79
N GLY A 202 18.06 7.68 0.58
CA GLY A 202 17.82 8.35 -0.69
C GLY A 202 16.35 8.43 -1.13
N PHE A 203 15.40 7.94 -0.34
CA PHE A 203 13.96 8.03 -0.64
C PHE A 203 13.49 9.49 -0.73
N GLY A 204 13.30 9.99 -1.95
CA GLY A 204 12.68 11.29 -2.22
C GLY A 204 11.15 11.30 -2.07
N VAL A 205 10.61 10.75 -0.99
CA VAL A 205 9.15 10.66 -0.72
C VAL A 205 8.75 11.32 0.59
N SER A 206 7.45 11.30 0.91
CA SER A 206 6.95 11.72 2.21
C SER A 206 7.69 11.01 3.35
N THR A 207 8.00 11.75 4.42
CA THR A 207 8.73 11.21 5.58
C THR A 207 8.07 9.94 6.12
N ARG A 208 6.74 9.86 6.10
CA ARG A 208 5.99 8.70 6.58
C ARG A 208 6.23 7.43 5.76
N LEU A 209 6.17 7.51 4.42
CA LEU A 209 6.42 6.35 3.56
C LEU A 209 7.85 5.87 3.71
N LYS A 210 8.81 6.81 3.79
CA LYS A 210 10.22 6.51 4.05
C LYS A 210 10.42 5.82 5.39
N ASP A 211 9.88 6.36 6.48
CA ASP A 211 10.04 5.78 7.82
C ASP A 211 9.38 4.40 7.89
N SER A 212 8.22 4.22 7.23
CA SER A 212 7.55 2.92 7.14
C SER A 212 8.39 1.91 6.35
N ALA A 213 9.02 2.32 5.24
CA ALA A 213 9.92 1.48 4.45
C ALA A 213 11.16 1.07 5.24
N LEU A 214 11.80 2.03 5.94
CA LEU A 214 12.92 1.76 6.83
C LEU A 214 12.54 0.78 7.94
N SER A 215 11.40 0.99 8.62
CA SER A 215 10.90 0.07 9.65
C SER A 215 10.67 -1.34 9.12
N VAL A 216 10.07 -1.48 7.93
CA VAL A 216 9.75 -2.80 7.35
C VAL A 216 11.03 -3.55 6.98
N VAL A 217 11.97 -2.90 6.32
CA VAL A 217 13.25 -3.53 5.97
C VAL A 217 14.06 -3.85 7.21
N ALA A 218 14.13 -2.94 8.20
CA ALA A 218 14.80 -3.20 9.47
C ALA A 218 14.21 -4.43 10.19
N GLU A 219 12.88 -4.55 10.27
CA GLU A 219 12.21 -5.71 10.88
C GLU A 219 12.55 -7.03 10.17
N ASP A 220 12.63 -7.03 8.83
CA ASP A 220 13.00 -8.21 8.07
C ASP A 220 14.46 -8.62 8.31
N PHE A 221 15.39 -7.66 8.32
CA PHE A 221 16.79 -7.92 8.68
C PHE A 221 16.93 -8.44 10.13
N LEU A 222 16.25 -7.81 11.09
CA LEU A 222 16.22 -8.26 12.48
C LEU A 222 15.72 -9.70 12.58
N GLU A 223 14.69 -10.06 11.81
CA GLU A 223 14.16 -11.42 11.80
C GLU A 223 15.18 -12.42 11.23
N ARG A 224 15.85 -12.11 10.12
CA ARG A 224 16.90 -12.97 9.54
C ARG A 224 18.03 -13.21 10.54
N ARG A 225 18.55 -12.15 11.16
CA ARG A 225 19.65 -12.24 12.14
C ARG A 225 19.22 -12.95 13.42
N HIS A 226 18.02 -12.67 13.92
CA HIS A 226 17.44 -13.40 15.05
C HIS A 226 17.35 -14.90 14.77
N ARG A 227 16.85 -15.31 13.59
CA ARG A 227 16.81 -16.75 13.22
C ARG A 227 18.20 -17.39 13.21
N ALA A 228 19.22 -16.70 12.68
CA ALA A 228 20.60 -17.19 12.67
C ALA A 228 21.17 -17.34 14.09
N LEU A 229 20.98 -16.33 14.94
CA LEU A 229 21.42 -16.33 16.34
C LEU A 229 20.71 -17.40 17.17
N GLU A 230 19.41 -17.59 16.98
CA GLU A 230 18.63 -18.65 17.62
C GLU A 230 19.05 -20.05 17.15
N ALA A 231 19.30 -20.23 15.85
CA ALA A 231 19.79 -21.49 15.31
C ALA A 231 21.15 -21.87 15.93
N TRP A 232 22.04 -20.87 16.09
CA TRP A 232 23.30 -21.06 16.81
C TRP A 232 23.05 -21.42 18.29
N ARG A 233 22.19 -20.69 19.00
CA ARG A 233 21.89 -20.89 20.43
C ARG A 233 21.32 -22.28 20.71
N ILE A 234 20.32 -22.70 19.94
CA ILE A 234 19.68 -24.03 20.05
C ILE A 234 20.67 -25.13 19.68
N GLY A 235 21.42 -24.94 18.59
CA GLY A 235 22.46 -25.85 18.17
C GLY A 235 23.51 -26.04 19.27
N ASN A 236 23.97 -24.95 19.88
CA ASN A 236 24.95 -24.99 20.96
C ASN A 236 24.43 -25.79 22.16
N SER A 237 23.13 -25.70 22.45
CA SER A 237 22.48 -26.45 23.54
C SER A 237 22.38 -27.97 23.27
N THR A 238 22.50 -28.43 22.02
CA THR A 238 22.28 -29.84 21.63
C THR A 238 23.54 -30.70 21.52
N ASN A 239 24.72 -30.22 21.95
CA ASN A 239 25.95 -31.03 22.12
C ASN A 239 26.25 -32.03 20.98
N LEU A 240 26.12 -31.63 19.69
CA LEU A 240 26.68 -32.46 18.61
C LEU A 240 28.21 -32.47 18.74
N PRO A 241 28.84 -33.64 18.97
CA PRO A 241 30.28 -33.73 19.07
C PRO A 241 30.87 -33.56 17.66
N ASN A 242 31.88 -32.69 17.53
CA ASN A 242 32.75 -32.50 16.36
C ASN A 242 32.46 -31.35 15.38
N MET A 243 31.70 -30.31 15.75
CA MET A 243 31.74 -29.05 15.00
C MET A 243 32.29 -27.90 15.86
N PRO A 244 33.37 -27.20 15.47
CA PRO A 244 33.73 -25.93 16.08
C PRO A 244 32.62 -24.92 15.78
N ARG A 245 31.81 -24.60 16.81
CA ARG A 245 30.69 -23.66 16.71
C ARG A 245 31.19 -22.26 17.03
N VAL A 246 31.68 -21.58 15.99
CA VAL A 246 32.06 -20.17 16.11
C VAL A 246 30.79 -19.34 16.35
N PHE A 247 30.84 -18.41 17.30
CA PHE A 247 29.75 -17.47 17.54
C PHE A 247 29.58 -16.56 16.32
N PRO A 248 28.35 -16.33 15.82
CA PRO A 248 28.12 -15.50 14.64
C PRO A 248 28.22 -14.01 14.99
N PHE A 249 29.45 -13.51 15.16
CA PHE A 249 29.71 -12.11 15.51
C PHE A 249 29.12 -11.14 14.49
N GLU A 250 29.21 -11.45 13.20
CA GLU A 250 28.68 -10.60 12.13
C GLU A 250 27.16 -10.42 12.25
N ASP A 251 26.41 -11.51 12.49
CA ASP A 251 24.96 -11.43 12.66
C ASP A 251 24.56 -10.67 13.91
N ARG A 252 25.31 -10.86 15.01
CA ARG A 252 25.10 -10.17 16.28
C ARG A 252 25.39 -8.67 16.17
N ASP A 253 26.51 -8.30 15.57
CA ASP A 253 26.93 -6.92 15.44
C ASP A 253 25.97 -6.16 14.49
N GLU A 254 25.57 -6.77 13.38
CA GLU A 254 24.58 -6.17 12.48
C GLU A 254 23.19 -6.06 13.15
N PHE A 255 22.77 -7.06 13.93
CA PHE A 255 21.53 -6.99 14.72
C PHE A 255 21.51 -5.78 15.67
N LEU A 256 22.60 -5.58 16.42
CA LEU A 256 22.73 -4.46 17.35
C LEU A 256 22.85 -3.11 16.63
N GLU A 257 23.52 -3.07 15.48
CA GLU A 257 23.58 -1.91 14.61
C GLU A 257 22.18 -1.48 14.12
N ILE A 258 21.36 -2.42 13.65
CA ILE A 258 19.99 -2.13 13.21
C ILE A 258 19.17 -1.52 14.36
N LEU A 259 19.29 -2.05 15.58
CA LEU A 259 18.58 -1.50 16.74
C LEU A 259 19.03 -0.09 17.11
N ARG A 260 20.34 0.19 17.03
CA ARG A 260 20.89 1.53 17.25
C ARG A 260 20.31 2.50 16.22
N ASP A 261 20.40 2.13 14.95
CA ASP A 261 19.92 2.93 13.83
C ASP A 261 18.41 3.21 13.92
N CYS A 262 17.60 2.19 14.26
CA CYS A 262 16.15 2.37 14.47
C CYS A 262 15.85 3.35 15.60
N ARG A 263 16.63 3.30 16.70
CA ARG A 263 16.48 4.24 17.82
C ARG A 263 16.84 5.66 17.43
N GLU A 264 17.95 5.85 16.71
CA GLU A 264 18.43 7.16 16.25
C GLU A 264 17.44 7.81 15.28
N MET A 265 16.91 7.02 14.34
CA MET A 265 15.91 7.46 13.36
C MET A 265 14.48 7.49 13.91
N ARG A 266 14.25 7.08 15.16
CA ARG A 266 12.92 6.99 15.81
C ARG A 266 11.92 6.13 15.04
N LEU A 267 12.41 5.03 14.46
CA LEU A 267 11.58 4.10 13.69
C LEU A 267 10.65 3.31 14.61
N ASP A 268 9.40 3.13 14.15
CA ASP A 268 8.42 2.29 14.83
C ASP A 268 8.69 0.82 14.48
N ILE A 269 9.39 0.14 15.40
CA ILE A 269 9.65 -1.31 15.37
C ILE A 269 9.19 -1.95 16.69
N ALA A 270 8.85 -3.23 16.66
CA ALA A 270 8.35 -3.94 17.84
C ALA A 270 9.32 -3.89 19.02
N LYS A 271 8.80 -3.59 20.22
CA LYS A 271 9.58 -3.50 21.47
C LYS A 271 10.36 -4.78 21.79
N SER A 272 9.82 -5.93 21.41
CA SER A 272 10.45 -7.25 21.60
C SER A 272 11.85 -7.34 20.98
N TRP A 273 12.14 -6.59 19.91
CA TRP A 273 13.46 -6.57 19.31
C TRP A 273 14.52 -5.95 20.23
N TYR A 274 14.17 -4.88 20.93
CA TYR A 274 15.06 -4.27 21.92
C TYR A 274 15.23 -5.15 23.15
N GLU A 275 14.17 -5.85 23.57
CA GLU A 275 14.25 -6.81 24.68
C GLU A 275 15.20 -7.96 24.34
N TYR A 276 15.11 -8.51 23.12
CA TYR A 276 16.05 -9.51 22.64
C TYR A 276 17.49 -8.97 22.56
N GLY A 277 17.65 -7.76 22.00
CA GLY A 277 18.94 -7.07 21.93
C GLY A 277 19.62 -6.82 23.28
N SER A 278 18.87 -6.89 24.37
CA SER A 278 19.36 -6.70 25.74
C SER A 278 19.73 -8.00 26.46
N MET A 279 19.59 -9.17 25.82
CA MET A 279 19.93 -10.44 26.43
C MET A 279 21.43 -10.55 26.71
N SER A 280 21.80 -11.03 27.90
CA SER A 280 23.18 -11.08 28.39
C SER A 280 24.14 -11.94 27.58
N TRP A 281 23.63 -12.87 26.78
CA TRP A 281 24.45 -13.71 25.91
C TRP A 281 24.71 -13.06 24.54
N LEU A 282 23.98 -11.98 24.23
CA LEU A 282 24.11 -11.20 23.01
C LEU A 282 24.91 -9.91 23.23
N VAL A 283 25.02 -9.43 24.48
CA VAL A 283 25.75 -8.20 24.86
C VAL A 283 27.18 -8.50 25.32
#